data_AF-A0A151MQF0-F1
#
_entry.id   AF-A0A151MQF0-F1
#
_cell.length_a   1.000
_cell.length_b   1.000
_cell.length_c   1.000
_cell.angle_alpha   90.00
_cell.angle_beta   90.00
_cell.angle_gamma   90.00
#
_symmetry.space_group_name_H-M   'P 1'
#
loop_
_entity.id
_entity.type
_entity.pdbx_description
1 polymer ?
#
loop_
_entity_poly.entity_id
_entity_poly.type
_entity_poly.pdbx_seq_one_letter_code
_entity_poly.pdbx_strand_id
1 'polypeptide(L)'
;MEDPDWAAYAAAQPVPITTTDILGQNLQALTQIVDSQQQMFDRQLEWLRRSQVSFKMPKMTKDDDPEAYIEAFERHAPMTGLLQD
;
A
#
# COMPACT_ATOMS: atom_id res chain seq x y z
N MET A 1 -1.65 -31.15 42.69
CA MET A 1 -2.04 -30.57 41.39
C MET A 1 -3.21 -29.67 41.73
N GLU A 2 -3.02 -28.35 41.70
CA GLU A 2 -4.12 -27.40 41.94
C GLU A 2 -5.15 -27.53 40.81
N ASP A 3 -6.41 -27.58 41.22
CA ASP A 3 -7.56 -27.68 40.33
C ASP A 3 -7.68 -26.36 39.54
N PRO A 4 -7.64 -26.39 38.20
CA PRO A 4 -7.74 -25.16 37.42
C PRO A 4 -9.08 -24.48 37.70
N ASP A 5 -9.04 -23.23 38.14
CA ASP A 5 -10.23 -22.45 38.49
C ASP A 5 -11.12 -22.20 37.25
N TRP A 6 -12.05 -23.13 37.01
CA TRP A 6 -13.02 -23.05 35.93
C TRP A 6 -14.01 -21.88 36.12
N ALA A 7 -14.13 -21.33 37.33
CA ALA A 7 -14.95 -20.14 37.57
C ALA A 7 -14.30 -18.88 36.99
N ALA A 8 -12.96 -18.80 36.98
CA ALA A 8 -12.22 -17.73 36.31
C ALA A 8 -12.42 -17.77 34.78
N TYR A 9 -12.48 -18.96 34.17
CA TYR A 9 -12.80 -19.12 32.74
C TYR A 9 -14.26 -18.77 32.42
N ALA A 10 -15.20 -19.11 33.31
CA ALA A 10 -16.61 -18.78 33.13
C ALA A 10 -16.91 -17.27 33.30
N ALA A 11 -16.10 -16.56 34.10
CA ALA A 11 -16.17 -15.11 34.25
C ALA A 11 -15.54 -14.34 33.08
N ALA A 12 -14.68 -15.00 32.28
CA ALA A 12 -14.06 -14.43 31.08
C ALA A 12 -14.99 -14.44 29.85
N GLN A 13 -16.31 -14.28 30.06
CA GLN A 13 -17.24 -14.12 28.94
C GLN A 13 -16.81 -12.92 28.09
N PRO A 14 -16.65 -13.07 26.77
CA PRO A 14 -16.28 -11.96 25.91
C PRO A 14 -17.31 -10.85 26.06
N VAL A 15 -16.83 -9.63 26.30
CA VAL A 15 -17.70 -8.45 26.38
C VAL A 15 -18.50 -8.37 25.06
N PRO A 16 -19.84 -8.34 25.12
CA PRO A 16 -20.65 -8.27 23.91
C PRO A 16 -20.30 -6.99 23.14
N ILE A 17 -19.74 -7.13 21.95
CA ILE A 17 -19.50 -5.99 21.06
C ILE A 17 -20.86 -5.43 20.67
N THR A 18 -21.11 -4.16 20.98
CA THR A 18 -22.37 -3.51 20.66
C THR A 18 -22.39 -3.08 19.18
N THR A 19 -23.59 -2.87 18.63
CA THR A 19 -23.74 -2.32 17.27
C THR A 19 -23.04 -0.96 17.12
N THR A 20 -22.98 -0.18 18.20
CA THR A 20 -22.26 1.11 18.24
C THR A 20 -20.75 0.92 18.13
N ASP A 21 -20.20 -0.10 18.78
CA ASP A 21 -18.77 -0.43 18.68
C ASP A 21 -18.40 -0.87 17.26
N ILE A 22 -19.25 -1.69 16.63
CA ILE A 22 -19.07 -2.12 15.23
C ILE A 22 -19.12 -0.90 14.29
N LEU A 23 -20.05 0.03 14.51
CA LEU A 23 -20.14 1.25 13.71
C LEU A 23 -18.88 2.10 13.87
N GLY A 24 -18.39 2.29 15.10
CA GLY A 24 -17.14 3.01 15.38
C GLY A 24 -15.92 2.38 14.70
N GLN A 25 -15.80 1.05 14.77
CA GLN A 25 -14.72 0.30 14.12
C GLN A 25 -14.76 0.43 12.59
N ASN A 26 -15.95 0.35 11.99
CA ASN A 26 -16.10 0.51 10.54
C ASN A 26 -15.72 1.92 10.08
N LEU A 27 -16.14 2.96 10.81
CA LEU A 27 -15.75 4.34 10.50
C LEU A 27 -14.24 4.52 10.58
N GLN A 28 -13.60 3.96 11.62
CA GLN A 28 -12.15 3.99 11.75
C GLN A 28 -11.44 3.25 10.60
N ALA A 29 -11.94 2.08 10.21
CA ALA A 29 -11.38 1.31 9.10
C ALA A 29 -11.50 2.07 7.76
N LEU A 30 -12.63 2.74 7.52
CA LEU A 30 -12.83 3.56 6.31
C LEU A 30 -11.86 4.74 6.27
N THR A 31 -11.62 5.42 7.41
CA THR A 31 -10.60 6.48 7.49
C THR A 31 -9.21 5.94 7.12
N GLN A 32 -8.81 4.80 7.68
CA GLN A 32 -7.51 4.19 7.37
C GLN A 32 -7.37 3.79 5.90
N ILE A 33 -8.46 3.31 5.27
CA ILE A 33 -8.47 2.98 3.84
C ILE A 33 -8.23 4.25 3.02
N VAL A 34 -8.93 5.34 3.31
CA VAL A 34 -8.76 6.61 2.61
C VAL A 34 -7.34 7.16 2.79
N ASP A 35 -6.81 7.16 4.02
CA ASP A 35 -5.45 7.63 4.31
C ASP A 35 -4.39 6.80 3.58
N SER A 36 -4.57 5.47 3.53
CA SER A 36 -3.66 4.56 2.83
C SER A 36 -3.69 4.80 1.31
N GLN A 37 -4.87 5.02 0.74
CA GLN A 37 -5.02 5.32 -0.68
C GLN A 37 -4.40 6.67 -1.04
N GLN A 38 -4.59 7.70 -0.20
CA GLN A 38 -3.96 9.01 -0.40
C GLN A 38 -2.44 8.90 -0.38
N GLN A 39 -1.88 8.22 0.62
CA GLN A 39 -0.43 8.03 0.70
C GLN A 39 0.14 7.24 -0.49
N MET A 40 -0.59 6.23 -0.98
CA MET A 40 -0.21 5.51 -2.19
C MET A 40 -0.18 6.44 -3.41
N PHE A 41 -1.20 7.28 -3.57
CA PHE A 41 -1.29 8.23 -4.67
C PHE A 41 -0.19 9.28 -4.61
N ASP A 42 0.10 9.84 -3.42
CA ASP A 42 1.16 10.82 -3.22
C ASP A 42 2.54 10.23 -3.54
N ARG A 43 2.79 8.96 -3.14
CA ARG A 43 4.01 8.24 -3.50
C ARG A 43 4.13 8.04 -5.00
N GLN A 44 3.06 7.64 -5.68
CA GLN A 44 3.05 7.47 -7.13
C GLN A 44 3.29 8.80 -7.87
N LEU A 45 2.69 9.90 -7.39
CA LEU A 45 2.86 11.22 -7.99
C LEU A 45 4.27 11.75 -7.78
N GLU A 46 4.83 11.62 -6.58
CA GLU A 46 6.21 12.03 -6.31
C GLU A 46 7.21 11.17 -7.10
N TRP A 47 6.93 9.87 -7.25
CA TRP A 47 7.70 9.01 -8.15
C TRP A 47 7.63 9.51 -9.61
N LEU A 48 6.44 9.77 -10.14
CA LEU A 48 6.25 10.27 -11.50
C LEU A 48 6.98 11.62 -11.71
N ARG A 49 6.92 12.49 -10.71
CA ARG A 49 7.62 13.77 -10.74
C ARG A 49 9.13 13.59 -10.81
N ARG A 50 9.69 12.71 -9.98
CA ARG A 50 11.14 12.41 -9.99
C ARG A 50 11.56 11.72 -11.28
N SER A 51 10.76 10.78 -11.79
CA SER A 51 11.04 10.10 -13.04
C SER A 51 11.01 11.07 -14.21
N GLN A 52 10.08 12.02 -14.28
CA GLN A 52 10.09 13.05 -15.33
C GLN A 52 11.35 13.95 -15.32
N VAL A 53 11.90 14.25 -14.14
CA VAL A 53 13.14 15.05 -14.02
C VAL A 53 14.37 14.24 -14.42
N SER A 54 14.41 12.96 -14.06
CA SER A 54 15.56 12.07 -14.33
C SER A 54 15.49 11.36 -15.70
N PHE A 55 14.31 11.27 -16.30
CA PHE A 55 14.04 10.41 -17.46
C PHE A 55 13.25 11.17 -18.53
N LYS A 56 13.97 11.77 -19.47
CA LYS A 56 13.40 12.20 -20.76
C LYS A 56 13.49 11.04 -21.74
N MET A 57 12.57 10.08 -21.66
CA MET A 57 12.48 9.07 -22.72
C MET A 57 11.90 9.71 -23.98
N PRO A 58 12.54 9.53 -25.15
CA PRO A 58 11.89 9.83 -26.42
C PRO A 58 10.58 9.04 -26.50
N LYS A 59 9.52 9.65 -27.03
CA LYS A 59 8.24 8.96 -27.20
C LYS A 59 8.42 7.84 -28.23
N MET A 60 8.07 6.60 -27.89
CA MET A 60 8.14 5.48 -28.84
C MET A 60 7.26 5.79 -30.06
N THR A 61 7.88 5.77 -31.24
CA THR A 61 7.25 5.92 -32.54
C THR A 61 7.10 4.56 -33.21
N LYS A 62 6.34 4.50 -34.30
CA LYS A 62 6.14 3.24 -35.05
C LYS A 62 7.42 2.74 -35.74
N ASP A 63 8.40 3.62 -35.90
CA ASP A 63 9.66 3.35 -36.58
C ASP A 63 10.78 2.93 -35.60
N ASP A 64 10.53 3.05 -34.29
CA ASP A 64 11.48 2.66 -33.26
C ASP A 64 11.46 1.13 -33.03
N ASP A 65 12.65 0.56 -32.82
CA ASP A 65 12.79 -0.83 -32.41
C ASP A 65 12.23 -1.04 -30.99
N PRO A 66 11.21 -1.90 -30.80
CA PRO A 66 10.62 -2.17 -29.50
C PRO A 66 11.61 -2.70 -28.47
N GLU A 67 12.56 -3.54 -28.91
CA GLU A 67 13.54 -4.18 -28.02
C GLU A 67 14.51 -3.13 -27.46
N ALA A 68 15.07 -2.30 -28.34
CA ALA A 68 15.96 -1.20 -27.96
C ALA A 68 15.28 -0.17 -27.04
N TYR A 69 13.97 0.09 -27.23
CA TYR A 69 13.20 0.97 -26.37
C TYR A 69 13.08 0.40 -24.95
N ILE A 70 12.72 -0.89 -24.83
CA ILE A 70 12.58 -1.56 -23.53
C ILE A 70 13.94 -1.62 -22.80
N GLU A 71 15.03 -1.93 -23.50
CA GLU A 71 16.37 -1.97 -22.90
C GLU A 71 16.84 -0.59 -22.42
N ALA A 72 16.49 0.49 -23.14
CA ALA A 72 16.73 1.85 -22.68
C ALA A 72 15.91 2.17 -21.41
N PHE A 73 14.66 1.72 -21.32
CA PHE A 73 13.84 1.89 -20.13
C PHE A 73 14.43 1.15 -18.92
N GLU A 74 14.77 -0.12 -19.06
CA GLU A 74 15.31 -0.95 -17.97
C GLU A 74 16.65 -0.43 -17.44
N ARG A 75 17.50 0.15 -18.30
CA ARG A 75 18.76 0.78 -17.86
C ARG A 75 18.56 2.04 -17.01
N HIS A 76 17.44 2.73 -17.19
CA HIS A 76 17.14 3.98 -16.48
C HIS A 76 16.15 3.82 -15.32
N ALA A 77 15.35 2.75 -15.31
CA ALA A 77 14.38 2.47 -14.25
C ALA A 77 15.01 2.36 -12.83
N PRO A 78 16.18 1.69 -12.63
CA PRO A 78 16.83 1.62 -11.32
C PRO A 78 17.26 2.99 -10.77
N MET A 79 17.61 3.95 -11.63
CA MET A 79 17.97 5.31 -11.21
C MET A 79 16.75 6.13 -10.74
N THR A 80 15.53 5.69 -11.02
CA THR A 80 14.28 6.38 -10.66
C THR A 80 13.56 5.78 -9.45
N GLY A 81 14.17 4.79 -8.76
CA GLY A 81 13.62 4.19 -7.55
C GLY A 81 12.41 3.27 -7.78
N LEU A 82 12.16 2.83 -9.03
CA LEU A 82 11.09 1.88 -9.39
C LEU A 82 11.23 0.49 -8.73
N LEU A 83 12.42 0.16 -8.22
CA LEU A 83 12.78 -1.11 -7.59
C LEU A 83 13.43 -0.84 -6.24
N GLN A 84 12.71 -0.21 -5.32
CA GLN A 84 13.07 -0.24 -3.90
C GLN A 84 11.90 -0.87 -3.15
N ASP A 85 12.18 -2.03 -2.54
CA ASP A 85 11.28 -2.88 -1.74
C ASP A 85 10.53 -2.10 -0.64
#